data_AF-U2T8B1-F1
#
_entry.id   AF-U2T8B1-F1
#
_cell.length_a   1.000
_cell.length_b   1.000
_cell.length_c   1.000
_cell.angle_alpha   90.00
_cell.angle_beta   90.00
_cell.angle_gamma   90.00
#
_symmetry.space_group_name_H-M   'P 1'
#
loop_
_entity.id
_entity.type
_entity.pdbx_description
1 polymer ?
#
loop_
_entity_poly.entity_id
_entity_poly.type
_entity_poly.pdbx_seq_one_letter_code
_entity_poly.pdbx_strand_id
1 'polypeptide(L)'
;GLAAGVSVVNHMERTDRIIAASSDAADMRRRMGAAALELEDPDGAGGRWREIVAGRLPDPDWPQRAIAITAIDARTGEGVVFDRDSGIELVDAVAASTSNGFGVPPYRIGDKRYLDGGYRRNENADLAAGYARVLVLSPFGGRTRHPLEWRMQLAAQVDELRAGGSTVETVFPDAAALAAFGDNMMDLSTRAPAARAGADQGRALAERLTAFWA
;
A
#
# COMPACT_ATOMS: atom_id res chain seq x y z
N GLY A 1 3.20 16.46 -23.64
CA GLY A 1 2.60 15.25 -24.21
C GLY A 1 3.02 14.11 -23.33
N LEU A 2 2.06 13.44 -22.68
CA LEU A 2 2.33 12.39 -21.71
C LEU A 2 3.08 11.24 -22.40
N ALA A 3 4.16 10.77 -21.77
CA ALA A 3 4.85 9.55 -22.15
C ALA A 3 3.83 8.40 -22.28
N ALA A 4 3.47 8.09 -23.52
CA ALA A 4 2.73 6.90 -23.88
C ALA A 4 3.70 5.73 -23.79
N GLY A 5 3.43 4.74 -22.93
CA GLY A 5 4.26 3.52 -22.96
C GLY A 5 3.93 2.38 -22.00
N VAL A 6 3.33 2.63 -20.83
CA VAL A 6 2.99 1.54 -19.91
C VAL A 6 1.53 1.63 -19.52
N SER A 7 0.68 0.84 -20.18
CA SER A 7 -0.68 0.63 -19.71
C SER A 7 -0.65 -0.09 -18.35
N VAL A 8 -1.69 0.11 -17.53
CA VAL A 8 -1.88 -0.62 -16.26
C VAL A 8 -1.77 -2.14 -16.48
N VAL A 9 -2.27 -2.63 -17.62
CA VAL A 9 -2.17 -4.02 -18.06
C VAL A 9 -0.71 -4.46 -18.22
N ASN A 10 0.13 -3.66 -18.88
CA ASN A 10 1.56 -3.96 -19.04
C ASN A 10 2.30 -3.97 -17.67
N HIS A 11 1.92 -3.10 -16.73
CA HIS A 11 2.48 -3.13 -15.38
C HIS A 11 2.07 -4.38 -14.58
N MET A 12 0.79 -4.77 -14.65
CA MET A 12 0.32 -6.00 -13.99
C MET A 12 1.02 -7.23 -14.56
N GLU A 13 1.11 -7.36 -15.88
CA GLU A 13 1.83 -8.46 -16.53
C GLU A 13 3.33 -8.49 -16.16
N ARG A 14 3.97 -7.32 -16.06
CA ARG A 14 5.36 -7.22 -15.60
C ARG A 14 5.52 -7.71 -14.18
N THR A 15 4.66 -7.27 -13.27
CA THR A 15 4.71 -7.67 -11.87
C THR A 15 4.35 -9.16 -11.69
N ASP A 16 3.42 -9.71 -12.47
CA ASP A 16 3.10 -11.15 -12.49
C ASP A 16 4.30 -11.99 -12.92
N ARG A 17 5.01 -11.56 -13.97
CA ARG A 17 6.25 -12.23 -14.40
C ARG A 17 7.33 -12.21 -13.33
N ILE A 18 7.49 -11.09 -12.61
CA ILE A 18 8.45 -11.02 -11.51
C ILE A 18 8.04 -11.95 -10.38
N ILE A 19 6.76 -11.94 -9.96
CA ILE A 19 6.24 -12.84 -8.94
C ILE A 19 6.48 -14.30 -9.32
N ALA A 20 6.11 -14.69 -10.54
CA ALA A 20 6.26 -16.06 -11.03
C ALA A 20 7.73 -16.53 -11.13
N ALA A 21 8.66 -15.61 -11.38
CA ALA A 21 10.09 -15.92 -11.50
C ALA A 21 10.87 -15.84 -10.17
N SER A 22 10.21 -15.47 -9.07
CA SER A 22 10.85 -15.29 -7.75
C SER A 22 10.71 -16.55 -6.91
N SER A 23 11.73 -16.85 -6.09
CA SER A 23 11.68 -17.99 -5.16
C SER A 23 10.85 -17.71 -3.91
N ASP A 24 10.89 -16.46 -3.45
CA ASP A 24 10.27 -16.00 -2.21
C ASP A 24 9.97 -14.49 -2.28
N ALA A 25 9.30 -13.97 -1.25
CA ALA A 25 8.93 -12.55 -1.15
C ALA A 25 10.15 -11.60 -1.08
N ALA A 26 11.30 -12.03 -0.57
CA ALA A 26 12.50 -11.20 -0.54
C ALA A 26 13.15 -11.12 -1.93
N ASP A 27 13.18 -12.24 -2.66
CA ASP A 27 13.62 -12.27 -4.06
C ASP A 27 12.73 -11.44 -4.96
N MET A 28 11.41 -11.55 -4.77
CA MET A 28 10.42 -10.72 -5.47
C MET A 28 10.71 -9.24 -5.26
N ARG A 29 10.88 -8.77 -4.01
CA ARG A 29 11.16 -7.35 -3.73
C ARG A 29 12.46 -6.87 -4.36
N ARG A 30 13.54 -7.67 -4.31
CA ARG A 30 14.82 -7.33 -4.98
C ARG A 30 14.64 -7.20 -6.49
N ARG A 31 13.91 -8.12 -7.12
CA ARG A 31 13.64 -8.09 -8.56
C ARG A 31 12.73 -6.93 -8.97
N MET A 32 11.71 -6.61 -8.17
CA MET A 32 10.90 -5.41 -8.35
C MET A 32 11.78 -4.15 -8.28
N GLY A 33 12.65 -4.08 -7.28
CA GLY A 33 13.64 -3.02 -7.08
C GLY A 33 14.56 -2.82 -8.28
N ALA A 34 15.27 -3.87 -8.70
CA ALA A 34 16.15 -3.84 -9.86
C ALA A 34 15.39 -3.42 -11.13
N ALA A 35 14.23 -4.03 -11.38
CA ALA A 35 13.40 -3.70 -12.55
C ALA A 35 12.96 -2.22 -12.56
N ALA A 36 12.62 -1.66 -11.40
CA ALA A 36 12.21 -0.27 -11.29
C ALA A 36 13.39 0.71 -11.42
N LEU A 37 14.58 0.35 -10.92
CA LEU A 37 15.78 1.18 -11.01
C LEU A 37 16.29 1.41 -12.44
N GLU A 38 15.96 0.52 -13.38
CA GLU A 38 16.25 0.69 -14.82
C GLU A 38 15.33 1.71 -15.51
N LEU A 39 14.31 2.24 -14.81
CA LEU A 39 13.43 3.26 -15.36
C LEU A 39 14.06 4.64 -15.20
N GLU A 40 14.03 5.43 -16.27
CA GLU A 40 14.46 6.82 -16.25
C GLU A 40 13.36 7.74 -15.67
N ASP A 41 13.74 8.84 -15.02
CA ASP A 41 12.83 9.94 -14.63
C ASP A 41 13.04 11.21 -15.48
N PRO A 42 12.84 11.16 -16.81
CA PRO A 42 13.17 12.30 -17.67
C PRO A 42 12.30 13.54 -17.40
N ASP A 43 11.11 13.35 -16.81
CA ASP A 43 10.09 14.40 -16.66
C ASP A 43 9.89 14.87 -15.20
N GLY A 44 10.78 14.48 -14.28
CA GLY A 44 10.64 14.82 -12.85
C GLY A 44 9.32 14.33 -12.24
N ALA A 45 8.89 13.13 -12.61
CA ALA A 45 7.67 12.49 -12.13
C ALA A 45 7.63 12.41 -10.59
N GLY A 46 8.78 12.20 -9.94
CA GLY A 46 8.87 12.23 -8.47
C GLY A 46 8.44 13.57 -7.87
N GLY A 47 8.87 14.70 -8.46
CA GLY A 47 8.50 16.04 -8.00
C GLY A 47 7.00 16.31 -8.16
N ARG A 48 6.46 16.02 -9.35
CA ARG A 48 5.01 16.13 -9.61
C ARG A 48 4.18 15.24 -8.69
N TRP A 49 4.66 14.03 -8.39
CA TRP A 49 3.99 13.13 -7.46
C TRP A 49 3.97 13.70 -6.04
N ARG A 50 5.09 14.28 -5.58
CA ARG A 50 5.16 14.97 -4.29
C ARG A 50 4.13 16.08 -4.18
N GLU A 51 3.97 16.91 -5.21
CA GLU A 51 2.96 17.98 -5.26
C GLU A 51 1.53 17.43 -5.17
N ILE A 52 1.24 16.35 -5.90
CA ILE A 52 -0.07 15.68 -5.85
C ILE A 52 -0.37 15.13 -4.46
N VAL A 53 0.62 14.53 -3.79
CA VAL A 53 0.45 14.01 -2.42
C VAL A 53 0.28 15.16 -1.44
N ALA A 54 1.11 16.20 -1.52
CA ALA A 54 1.00 17.39 -0.67
C ALA A 54 -0.39 18.03 -0.73
N GLY A 55 -0.95 18.18 -1.94
CA GLY A 55 -2.29 18.74 -2.14
C GLY A 55 -3.45 17.87 -1.62
N ARG A 56 -3.20 16.63 -1.21
CA ARG A 56 -4.19 15.71 -0.62
C ARG A 56 -4.07 15.57 0.89
N LEU A 57 -2.96 16.00 1.48
CA LEU A 57 -2.77 15.97 2.91
C LEU A 57 -3.47 17.17 3.56
N PRO A 58 -4.27 16.97 4.61
CA PRO A 58 -4.89 18.07 5.34
C PRO A 58 -3.86 18.88 6.15
N ASP A 59 -2.77 18.24 6.56
CA ASP A 59 -1.65 18.80 7.32
C ASP A 59 -0.34 18.18 6.79
N PRO A 60 0.69 18.97 6.45
CA PRO A 60 1.98 18.44 6.02
C PRO A 60 2.81 17.81 7.15
N ASP A 61 2.50 18.09 8.41
CA ASP A 61 3.28 17.63 9.56
C ASP A 61 2.86 16.23 10.03
N TRP A 62 3.82 15.50 10.61
CA TRP A 62 3.50 14.25 11.28
C TRP A 62 2.58 14.49 12.47
N PRO A 63 1.47 13.72 12.60
CA PRO A 63 0.63 13.82 13.77
C PRO A 63 1.37 13.28 15.01
N GLN A 64 0.91 13.71 16.19
CA GLN A 64 1.45 13.20 17.45
C GLN A 64 1.12 11.72 17.69
N ARG A 65 0.02 11.23 17.09
CA ARG A 65 -0.35 9.81 17.15
C ARG A 65 0.64 9.00 16.34
N ALA A 66 0.98 7.81 16.83
CA ALA A 66 1.83 6.88 16.10
C ALA A 66 1.22 6.54 14.73
N ILE A 67 1.99 6.74 13.68
CA ILE A 67 1.67 6.35 12.31
C ILE A 67 2.91 5.66 11.75
N ALA A 68 2.69 4.50 11.13
CA ALA A 68 3.70 3.74 10.41
C ALA A 68 3.34 3.75 8.91
N ILE A 69 4.26 4.22 8.07
CA ILE A 69 4.11 4.28 6.63
C ILE A 69 5.14 3.35 5.99
N THR A 70 4.69 2.42 5.15
CA THR A 70 5.56 1.34 4.65
C THR A 70 6.13 1.67 3.27
N ALA A 71 7.35 1.24 3.01
CA ALA A 71 7.98 1.29 1.70
C ALA A 71 8.94 0.10 1.55
N ILE A 72 9.48 -0.08 0.34
CA ILE A 72 10.60 -0.99 0.09
C ILE A 72 11.81 -0.18 -0.37
N ASP A 73 12.99 -0.41 0.20
CA ASP A 73 14.23 0.12 -0.36
C ASP A 73 14.52 -0.59 -1.69
N ALA A 74 14.50 0.16 -2.79
CA ALA A 74 14.56 -0.39 -4.14
C ALA A 74 15.91 -1.06 -4.47
N ARG A 75 16.99 -0.74 -3.75
CA ARG A 75 18.31 -1.34 -4.00
C ARG A 75 18.46 -2.67 -3.29
N THR A 76 17.95 -2.75 -2.06
CA THR A 76 18.13 -3.93 -1.19
C THR A 76 16.94 -4.88 -1.22
N GLY A 77 15.75 -4.40 -1.56
CA GLY A 77 14.49 -5.12 -1.42
C GLY A 77 13.99 -5.20 0.02
N GLU A 78 14.64 -4.53 0.97
CA GLU A 78 14.25 -4.55 2.39
C GLU A 78 13.01 -3.68 2.64
N GLY A 79 12.19 -4.12 3.60
CA GLY A 79 11.04 -3.34 4.03
C GLY A 79 11.47 -2.21 4.95
N VAL A 80 10.93 -1.02 4.71
CA VAL A 80 11.17 0.18 5.50
C VAL A 80 9.84 0.65 6.08
N VAL A 81 9.89 1.14 7.31
CA VAL A 81 8.75 1.76 7.99
C VAL A 81 9.18 3.16 8.38
N PHE A 82 8.46 4.16 7.87
CA PHE A 82 8.62 5.56 8.23
C PHE A 82 7.61 5.94 9.31
N ASP A 83 8.09 6.76 10.24
CA ASP A 83 7.33 7.39 11.30
C ASP A 83 7.82 8.83 11.52
N ARG A 84 7.26 9.50 12.53
CA ARG A 84 7.61 10.87 12.90
C ARG A 84 9.08 11.06 13.31
N ASP A 85 9.76 10.00 13.73
CA ASP A 85 11.14 10.04 14.24
C ASP A 85 12.15 9.62 13.16
N SER A 86 11.68 9.25 11.97
CA SER A 86 12.49 8.83 10.83
C SER A 86 13.29 9.95 10.17
N GLY A 87 13.04 11.22 10.54
CA GLY A 87 13.68 12.39 9.94
C GLY A 87 13.28 12.63 8.47
N ILE A 88 12.13 12.11 8.06
CA ILE A 88 11.57 12.22 6.70
C ILE A 88 10.24 12.96 6.80
N GLU A 89 9.98 13.89 5.89
CA GLU A 89 8.70 14.61 5.85
C GLU A 89 7.54 13.67 5.54
N LEU A 90 6.37 13.88 6.17
CA LEU A 90 5.19 13.02 5.98
C LEU A 90 4.81 12.88 4.50
N VAL A 91 4.88 13.97 3.75
CA VAL A 91 4.61 13.99 2.30
C VAL A 91 5.52 13.04 1.53
N ASP A 92 6.81 12.98 1.87
CA ASP A 92 7.79 12.13 1.18
C ASP A 92 7.60 10.67 1.59
N ALA A 93 7.28 10.41 2.86
CA ALA A 93 6.95 9.06 3.34
C ALA A 93 5.71 8.51 2.63
N VAL A 94 4.63 9.30 2.53
CA VAL A 94 3.41 8.91 1.80
C VAL A 94 3.69 8.75 0.31
N ALA A 95 4.46 9.66 -0.29
CA ALA A 95 4.81 9.60 -1.71
C ALA A 95 5.65 8.36 -2.04
N ALA A 96 6.59 7.98 -1.18
CA ALA A 96 7.34 6.73 -1.29
C ALA A 96 6.43 5.51 -1.13
N SER A 97 5.57 5.50 -0.11
CA SER A 97 4.66 4.38 0.15
C SER A 97 3.64 4.14 -0.94
N THR A 98 3.29 5.18 -1.70
CA THR A 98 2.33 5.14 -2.81
C THR A 98 3.02 5.28 -4.17
N SER A 99 4.34 5.08 -4.21
CA SER A 99 5.13 5.09 -5.43
C SER A 99 4.87 3.79 -6.19
N ASN A 100 3.72 3.79 -6.84
CA ASN A 100 3.29 2.65 -7.62
C ASN A 100 4.31 2.41 -8.74
N GLY A 101 4.81 1.19 -8.86
CA GLY A 101 5.77 0.81 -9.89
C GLY A 101 5.23 0.82 -11.33
N PHE A 102 4.18 1.59 -11.65
CA PHE A 102 3.45 1.71 -12.93
C PHE A 102 4.31 2.25 -14.09
N GLY A 103 5.53 1.77 -14.25
CA GLY A 103 6.49 2.29 -15.23
C GLY A 103 7.10 3.62 -14.85
N VAL A 104 6.87 4.10 -13.62
CA VAL A 104 7.58 5.26 -13.06
C VAL A 104 8.74 4.79 -12.17
N PRO A 105 9.84 5.54 -12.14
CA PRO A 105 11.01 5.18 -11.35
C PRO A 105 10.73 5.23 -9.84
N PRO A 106 11.52 4.52 -9.02
CA PRO A 106 11.41 4.54 -7.57
C PRO A 106 11.44 5.97 -7.01
N TYR A 107 10.62 6.23 -6.00
CA TYR A 107 10.56 7.54 -5.38
C TYR A 107 11.85 7.85 -4.62
N ARG A 108 12.37 9.06 -4.78
CA ARG A 108 13.66 9.46 -4.21
C ARG A 108 13.46 10.28 -2.94
N ILE A 109 14.12 9.85 -1.86
CA ILE A 109 14.30 10.64 -0.64
C ILE A 109 15.81 10.66 -0.35
N GLY A 110 16.42 11.85 -0.44
CA GLY A 110 17.88 11.98 -0.43
C GLY A 110 18.54 11.14 -1.53
N ASP A 111 19.46 10.26 -1.11
CA ASP A 111 20.18 9.33 -2.00
C ASP A 111 19.49 7.98 -2.17
N LYS A 112 18.47 7.69 -1.35
CA LYS A 112 17.74 6.42 -1.38
C LYS A 112 16.63 6.42 -2.41
N ARG A 113 16.12 5.23 -2.70
CA ARG A 113 15.08 4.96 -3.69
C ARG A 113 14.08 3.98 -3.10
N TYR A 114 12.80 4.29 -3.23
CA TYR A 114 11.74 3.56 -2.57
C TYR A 114 10.67 3.11 -3.56
N LEU A 115 10.11 1.93 -3.29
CA LEU A 115 8.91 1.41 -3.93
C LEU A 115 7.74 1.40 -2.95
N ASP A 116 6.55 1.25 -3.52
CA ASP A 116 5.30 1.03 -2.80
C ASP A 116 5.42 -0.02 -1.67
N GLY A 117 4.86 0.34 -0.51
CA GLY A 117 4.88 -0.49 0.69
C GLY A 117 4.01 -1.75 0.63
N GLY A 118 3.09 -1.84 -0.32
CA GLY A 118 2.27 -3.03 -0.59
C GLY A 118 3.10 -4.24 -1.03
N TYR A 119 4.32 -4.02 -1.53
CA TYR A 119 5.27 -5.12 -1.81
C TYR A 119 5.92 -5.70 -0.54
N ARG A 120 5.82 -5.03 0.62
CA ARG A 120 6.29 -5.56 1.92
C ARG A 120 5.39 -6.70 2.37
N ARG A 121 4.10 -6.41 2.53
CA ARG A 121 2.98 -7.34 2.71
C ARG A 121 1.71 -6.65 2.21
N ASN A 122 0.70 -7.42 1.82
CA ASN A 122 -0.49 -6.90 1.13
C ASN A 122 -1.22 -5.81 1.94
N GLU A 123 -1.44 -6.04 3.24
CA GLU A 123 -2.09 -5.10 4.17
C GLU A 123 -1.15 -4.52 5.23
N ASN A 124 0.07 -5.05 5.38
CA ASN A 124 1.02 -4.68 6.44
C ASN A 124 0.44 -4.74 7.87
N ALA A 125 -0.58 -5.58 8.09
CA ALA A 125 -1.25 -5.77 9.38
C ALA A 125 -0.31 -6.36 10.44
N ASP A 126 0.74 -7.07 10.03
CA ASP A 126 1.77 -7.60 10.92
C ASP A 126 2.48 -6.51 11.75
N LEU A 127 2.50 -5.25 11.28
CA LEU A 127 3.05 -4.12 12.05
C LEU A 127 2.24 -3.81 13.31
N ALA A 128 1.02 -4.34 13.44
CA ALA A 128 0.20 -4.22 14.64
C ALA A 128 0.48 -5.33 15.67
N ALA A 129 1.56 -6.12 15.50
CA ALA A 129 1.98 -7.08 16.51
C ALA A 129 2.22 -6.38 17.87
N GLY A 130 1.75 -7.02 18.94
CA GLY A 130 1.82 -6.46 20.30
C GLY A 130 0.61 -5.60 20.70
N TYR A 131 -0.28 -5.25 19.76
CA TYR A 131 -1.55 -4.59 20.10
C TYR A 131 -2.63 -5.62 20.45
N ALA A 132 -3.39 -5.36 21.53
CA ALA A 132 -4.45 -6.26 21.97
C ALA A 132 -5.63 -6.36 20.99
N ARG A 133 -5.92 -5.29 20.26
CA ARG A 133 -7.03 -5.18 19.31
C ARG A 133 -6.55 -4.57 18.01
N VAL A 134 -6.83 -5.23 16.90
CA VAL A 134 -6.42 -4.79 15.56
C VAL A 134 -7.63 -4.79 14.63
N LEU A 135 -7.90 -3.64 14.03
CA LEU A 135 -8.89 -3.49 12.96
C LEU A 135 -8.16 -3.31 11.63
N VAL A 136 -8.40 -4.20 10.67
CA VAL A 136 -7.79 -4.12 9.34
C VAL A 136 -8.86 -3.78 8.31
N LEU A 137 -8.61 -2.74 7.51
CA LEU A 137 -9.42 -2.38 6.35
C LEU A 137 -8.72 -2.91 5.10
N SER A 138 -9.27 -3.93 4.44
CA SER A 138 -8.66 -4.51 3.24
C SER A 138 -9.53 -4.22 2.01
N PRO A 139 -9.23 -3.15 1.25
CA PRO A 139 -10.04 -2.73 0.11
C PRO A 139 -10.03 -3.73 -1.05
N PHE A 140 -9.13 -4.72 -1.03
CA PHE A 140 -9.08 -5.79 -2.03
C PHE A 140 -9.65 -7.12 -1.53
N GLY A 141 -10.26 -7.16 -0.34
CA GLY A 141 -10.91 -8.35 0.20
C GLY A 141 -9.94 -9.43 0.64
N GLY A 142 -8.72 -9.06 1.08
CA GLY A 142 -7.66 -9.99 1.47
C GLY A 142 -7.08 -10.82 0.33
N ARG A 143 -7.45 -10.54 -0.93
CA ARG A 143 -6.94 -11.22 -2.13
C ARG A 143 -5.46 -10.93 -2.32
N THR A 144 -4.76 -11.90 -2.91
CA THR A 144 -3.33 -11.79 -3.22
C THR A 144 -3.02 -12.31 -4.61
N ARG A 145 -2.01 -11.71 -5.25
CA ARG A 145 -1.35 -12.25 -6.45
C ARG A 145 -0.10 -13.07 -6.10
N HIS A 146 0.38 -12.96 -4.86
CA HIS A 146 1.55 -13.67 -4.36
C HIS A 146 1.20 -15.13 -4.02
N PRO A 147 2.12 -16.09 -4.25
CA PRO A 147 1.99 -17.46 -3.77
C PRO A 147 1.70 -17.53 -2.26
N LEU A 148 0.77 -18.40 -1.86
CA LEU A 148 0.26 -18.46 -0.49
C LEU A 148 1.34 -18.92 0.52
N GLU A 149 2.30 -19.72 0.05
CA GLU A 149 3.46 -20.18 0.80
C GLU A 149 4.38 -19.04 1.25
N TRP A 150 4.32 -17.87 0.59
CA TRP A 150 5.05 -16.68 1.03
C TRP A 150 4.37 -15.95 2.19
N ARG A 151 3.14 -16.36 2.55
CA ARG A 151 2.39 -15.83 3.71
C ARG A 151 2.19 -14.30 3.69
N MET A 152 2.08 -13.71 2.51
CA MET A 152 1.92 -12.25 2.35
C MET A 152 0.46 -11.79 2.47
N GLN A 153 -0.50 -12.66 2.19
CA GLN A 153 -1.93 -12.39 2.24
C GLN A 153 -2.41 -12.04 3.65
N LEU A 154 -3.50 -11.26 3.73
CA LEU A 154 -4.10 -10.85 5.00
C LEU A 154 -4.35 -12.01 5.96
N ALA A 155 -4.87 -13.14 5.45
CA ALA A 155 -5.20 -14.30 6.30
C ALA A 155 -3.99 -14.78 7.12
N ALA A 156 -2.80 -14.85 6.51
CA ALA A 156 -1.60 -15.26 7.22
C ALA A 156 -1.17 -14.23 8.27
N GLN A 157 -1.31 -12.93 7.98
CA GLN A 157 -1.02 -11.85 8.93
C GLN A 157 -2.01 -11.85 10.10
N VAL A 158 -3.29 -12.12 9.85
CA VAL A 158 -4.33 -12.25 10.88
C VAL A 158 -4.03 -13.44 11.79
N ASP A 159 -3.63 -14.58 11.23
CA ASP A 159 -3.24 -15.76 12.00
C ASP A 159 -2.01 -15.47 12.88
N GLU A 160 -1.02 -14.76 12.33
CA GLU A 160 0.19 -14.31 13.06
C GLU A 160 -0.17 -13.38 14.23
N LEU A 161 -1.03 -12.39 14.01
CA LEU A 161 -1.52 -11.48 15.05
C LEU A 161 -2.30 -12.22 16.15
N ARG A 162 -3.20 -13.14 15.77
CA ARG A 162 -3.98 -13.94 16.73
C ARG A 162 -3.10 -14.87 17.54
N ALA A 163 -2.10 -15.50 16.91
CA ALA A 163 -1.08 -16.29 17.62
C ALA A 163 -0.26 -15.43 18.59
N GLY A 164 -0.05 -14.15 18.27
CA GLY A 164 0.55 -13.14 19.14
C GLY A 164 -0.37 -12.59 20.23
N GLY A 165 -1.62 -13.06 20.33
CA GLY A 165 -2.59 -12.66 21.37
C GLY A 165 -3.51 -11.50 21.00
N SER A 166 -3.48 -11.02 19.76
CA SER A 166 -4.40 -9.97 19.29
C SER A 166 -5.79 -10.51 18.99
N THR A 167 -6.83 -9.77 19.35
CA THR A 167 -8.15 -9.91 18.72
C THR A 167 -8.16 -9.10 17.44
N VAL A 168 -8.48 -9.74 16.32
CA VAL A 168 -8.40 -9.11 14.98
C VAL A 168 -9.76 -9.12 14.29
N GLU A 169 -10.18 -7.93 13.87
CA GLU A 169 -11.39 -7.66 13.10
C GLU A 169 -11.00 -7.16 11.70
N THR A 170 -11.63 -7.69 10.65
CA THR A 170 -11.33 -7.34 9.25
C THR A 170 -12.57 -6.79 8.55
N VAL A 171 -12.42 -5.66 7.88
CA VAL A 171 -13.46 -5.06 7.05
C VAL A 171 -13.06 -5.15 5.59
N PHE A 172 -13.96 -5.74 4.80
CA PHE A 172 -13.85 -5.85 3.34
C PHE A 172 -14.94 -4.99 2.69
N PRO A 173 -14.74 -4.49 1.47
CA PRO A 173 -15.80 -3.81 0.72
C PRO A 173 -17.04 -4.68 0.61
N ASP A 174 -18.20 -4.11 0.94
CA ASP A 174 -19.49 -4.76 0.68
C ASP A 174 -19.88 -4.65 -0.82
N ALA A 175 -21.04 -5.20 -1.18
CA ALA A 175 -21.51 -5.18 -2.57
C ALA A 175 -21.68 -3.76 -3.13
N ALA A 176 -22.09 -2.78 -2.30
CA ALA A 176 -22.26 -1.40 -2.73
C ALA A 176 -20.91 -0.72 -2.95
N ALA A 177 -19.93 -0.96 -2.07
CA ALA A 177 -18.56 -0.47 -2.22
C ALA A 177 -17.87 -1.09 -3.45
N LEU A 178 -18.03 -2.39 -3.69
CA LEU A 178 -17.51 -3.06 -4.89
C LEU A 178 -18.14 -2.50 -6.17
N ALA A 179 -19.45 -2.29 -6.19
CA ALA A 179 -20.12 -1.67 -7.32
C ALA A 179 -19.64 -0.23 -7.56
N ALA A 180 -19.37 0.52 -6.49
CA ALA A 180 -18.87 1.90 -6.57
C ALA A 180 -17.41 1.98 -7.04
N PHE A 181 -16.59 0.95 -6.80
CA PHE A 181 -15.24 0.83 -7.34
C PHE A 181 -15.23 0.66 -8.87
N GLY A 182 -16.17 -0.12 -9.39
CA GLY A 182 -16.21 -0.52 -10.79
C GLY A 182 -15.06 -1.46 -11.18
N ASP A 183 -14.91 -1.71 -12.47
CA ASP A 183 -13.93 -2.68 -13.00
C ASP A 183 -12.52 -2.08 -13.16
N ASN A 184 -12.40 -0.75 -13.16
CA ASN A 184 -11.14 -0.03 -13.30
C ASN A 184 -10.85 0.83 -12.05
N MET A 185 -10.04 0.31 -11.14
CA MET A 185 -9.62 0.99 -9.92
C MET A 185 -8.79 2.27 -10.16
N MET A 186 -8.33 2.50 -11.39
CA MET A 186 -7.60 3.70 -11.79
C MET A 186 -8.51 4.78 -12.41
N ASP A 187 -9.81 4.51 -12.56
CA ASP A 187 -10.76 5.52 -13.01
C ASP A 187 -10.95 6.60 -11.93
N LEU A 188 -10.64 7.84 -12.27
CA LEU A 188 -10.77 8.96 -11.36
C LEU A 188 -12.24 9.29 -11.05
N SER A 189 -13.16 8.91 -11.93
CA SER A 189 -14.60 9.17 -11.79
C SER A 189 -15.22 8.40 -10.61
N THR A 190 -14.65 7.25 -10.25
CA THR A 190 -15.16 6.36 -9.19
C THR A 190 -14.74 6.80 -7.79
N ARG A 191 -13.79 7.74 -7.65
CA ARG A 191 -13.26 8.20 -6.34
C ARG A 191 -14.34 8.68 -5.37
N ALA A 192 -15.20 9.59 -5.82
CA ALA A 192 -16.23 10.17 -4.95
C ALA A 192 -17.36 9.17 -4.63
N PRO A 193 -17.88 8.38 -5.59
CA PRO A 193 -18.76 7.24 -5.29
C PRO A 193 -18.16 6.24 -4.29
N ALA A 194 -16.92 5.81 -4.50
CA ALA A 194 -16.21 4.87 -3.63
C ALA A 194 -16.06 5.40 -2.20
N ALA A 195 -15.68 6.68 -2.05
CA ALA A 195 -15.54 7.32 -0.75
C ALA A 195 -16.88 7.40 0.00
N ARG A 196 -18.00 7.67 -0.70
CA ARG A 196 -19.34 7.67 -0.11
C ARG A 196 -19.77 6.29 0.34
N ALA A 197 -19.62 5.28 -0.53
CA ALA A 197 -19.98 3.90 -0.21
C ALA A 197 -19.18 3.37 1.00
N GLY A 198 -17.87 3.64 1.06
CA GLY A 198 -17.03 3.29 2.20
C GLY A 198 -17.45 4.00 3.49
N ALA A 199 -17.86 5.27 3.42
CA ALA A 199 -18.37 6.00 4.59
C ALA A 199 -19.70 5.42 5.09
N ASP A 200 -20.61 5.06 4.18
CA ASP A 200 -21.89 4.43 4.52
C ASP A 200 -21.70 3.05 5.15
N GLN A 201 -20.82 2.24 4.57
CA GLN A 201 -20.41 0.95 5.14
C GLN A 201 -19.81 1.13 6.55
N GLY A 202 -18.91 2.11 6.72
CA GLY A 202 -18.32 2.43 8.01
C GLY A 202 -19.36 2.80 9.07
N ARG A 203 -20.38 3.59 8.71
CA ARG A 203 -21.51 3.93 9.61
C ARG A 203 -22.32 2.69 9.98
N ALA A 204 -22.62 1.82 9.01
CA ALA A 204 -23.37 0.59 9.26
C ALA A 204 -22.61 -0.38 10.20
N LEU A 205 -21.27 -0.35 10.18
CA LEU A 205 -20.43 -1.19 11.04
C LEU A 205 -20.14 -0.56 12.41
N ALA A 206 -20.50 0.70 12.64
CA ALA A 206 -20.04 1.48 13.79
C ALA A 206 -20.43 0.84 15.15
N GLU A 207 -21.67 0.36 15.30
CA GLU A 207 -22.13 -0.28 16.55
C GLU A 207 -21.31 -1.54 16.86
N ARG A 208 -21.14 -2.40 15.86
CA ARG A 208 -20.37 -3.64 15.95
C ARG A 208 -18.91 -3.39 16.27
N LEU A 209 -18.30 -2.40 15.60
CA LEU A 209 -16.91 -2.02 15.84
C LEU A 209 -16.73 -1.35 17.21
N THR A 210 -17.73 -0.61 17.69
CA THR A 210 -17.69 -0.04 19.05
C THR A 210 -17.64 -1.14 20.10
N ALA A 211 -18.44 -2.20 19.94
CA ALA A 211 -18.40 -3.36 20.84
C ALA A 211 -17.05 -4.10 20.78
N PHE A 212 -16.39 -4.14 19.63
CA PHE A 212 -15.04 -4.70 19.49
C PHE A 212 -13.99 -3.92 20.30
N TRP A 213 -14.16 -2.60 20.44
CA TRP A 213 -13.24 -1.72 21.18
C TRP A 213 -13.57 -1.56 22.66
N ALA A 214 -14.74 -2.01 23.12
CA ALA A 214 -15.21 -1.90 24.50
C ALA A 214 -14.35 -2.68 25.51
#